data_AF-A0A5N8VWD8-F1
#
_entry.id   AF-A0A5N8VWD8-F1
#
_cell.length_a   1.000
_cell.length_b   1.000
_cell.length_c   1.000
_cell.angle_alpha   90.00
_cell.angle_beta   90.00
_cell.angle_gamma   90.00
#
_symmetry.space_group_name_H-M   'P 1'
#
loop_
_entity.id
_entity.type
_entity.pdbx_description
1 polymer ?
#
loop_
_entity_poly.entity_id
_entity_poly.type
_entity_poly.pdbx_seq_one_letter_code
_entity_poly.pdbx_strand_id
1 'polypeptide(L)' 'MSAGAQAAAAVVPVAVFLAGPVGIARRLLVAKDAKDGGGSFEVVVWRQDDVPLDDTALLRVAEKVLPTVPGWSVG' A
#
# COMPACT_ATOMS: atom_id res chain seq x y z
N MET A 1 -20.89 -18.76 -2.82
CA MET A 1 -21.00 -17.36 -2.34
C MET A 1 -19.86 -17.15 -1.35
N SER A 2 -18.69 -16.74 -1.82
CA SER A 2 -17.52 -16.49 -0.97
C SER A 2 -17.38 -14.98 -0.82
N ALA A 3 -17.65 -14.49 0.40
CA ALA A 3 -17.53 -13.08 0.76
C ALA A 3 -16.05 -12.68 0.71
N GLY A 4 -15.72 -11.71 -0.16
CA GLY A 4 -14.39 -11.14 -0.24
C GLY A 4 -14.02 -10.45 1.07
N ALA A 5 -12.96 -10.94 1.71
CA ALA A 5 -12.37 -10.28 2.86
C ALA A 5 -11.70 -8.99 2.39
N GLN A 6 -12.37 -7.86 2.62
CA GLN A 6 -11.83 -6.54 2.39
C GLN A 6 -10.76 -6.30 3.45
N ALA A 7 -9.47 -6.37 3.05
CA ALA A 7 -8.36 -6.01 3.93
C ALA A 7 -8.57 -4.56 4.43
N ALA A 8 -8.52 -4.38 5.75
CA ALA A 8 -8.67 -3.07 6.38
C ALA A 8 -7.43 -2.21 6.08
N ALA A 9 -7.50 -1.42 5.01
CA ALA A 9 -6.49 -0.47 4.61
C ALA A 9 -6.48 0.74 5.56
N ALA A 10 -5.47 0.86 6.40
CA ALA A 10 -5.24 2.08 7.18
C ALA A 10 -4.26 2.99 6.43
N VAL A 11 -4.72 4.18 6.01
CA VAL A 11 -3.88 5.23 5.45
C VAL A 11 -3.32 6.06 6.61
N VAL A 12 -2.03 5.96 6.86
CA VAL A 12 -1.32 6.82 7.81
C VAL A 12 -0.46 7.78 6.98
N PRO A 13 -0.18 9.06 7.31
CA PRO A 13 0.75 9.91 6.54
C PRO A 13 2.22 9.81 7.03
N VAL A 14 3.20 9.57 6.14
CA VAL A 14 4.64 9.53 6.45
C VAL A 14 5.33 10.63 5.66
N ALA A 15 6.13 11.46 6.33
CA ALA A 15 6.96 12.46 5.68
C ALA A 15 8.32 11.83 5.34
N VAL A 16 8.64 11.72 4.06
CA VAL A 16 9.99 11.36 3.58
C VAL A 16 10.65 12.62 3.03
N PHE A 17 11.81 12.98 3.60
CA PHE A 17 12.65 14.08 3.11
C PHE A 17 13.62 13.54 2.05
N LEU A 18 13.40 13.89 0.77
CA LEU A 18 14.41 13.77 -0.28
C LEU A 18 14.53 15.15 -0.95
N ALA A 19 15.76 15.60 -1.17
CA ALA A 19 16.07 16.94 -1.67
C ALA A 19 15.49 17.17 -3.09
N GLY A 20 14.37 17.89 -3.17
CA GLY A 20 13.66 18.28 -4.39
C GLY A 20 12.22 18.70 -4.05
N PRO A 21 11.44 19.32 -4.95
CA PRO A 21 10.01 19.56 -4.72
C PRO A 21 9.35 18.19 -4.50
N VAL A 22 9.14 17.84 -3.24
CA VAL A 22 8.71 16.50 -2.86
C VAL A 22 7.24 16.37 -3.22
N GLY A 23 6.99 15.72 -4.37
CA GLY A 23 5.67 15.20 -4.70
C GLY A 23 5.12 14.38 -3.52
N ILE A 24 3.82 14.49 -3.27
CA ILE A 24 3.17 13.89 -2.12
C ILE A 24 3.33 12.36 -2.19
N ALA A 25 4.08 11.78 -1.24
CA ALA A 25 4.13 10.33 -1.09
C ALA A 25 2.80 9.82 -0.52
N ARG A 26 2.27 8.77 -1.13
CA ARG A 26 1.09 8.06 -0.62
C ARG A 26 1.52 6.70 -0.10
N ARG A 27 0.92 6.27 1.01
CA ARG A 27 1.25 4.99 1.66
C ARG A 27 0.01 4.18 2.03
N LEU A 28 0.16 2.87 1.94
CA LEU A 28 -0.85 1.88 2.27
C LEU A 28 -0.20 0.79 3.14
N LEU A 29 -0.74 0.58 4.35
CA LEU A 29 -0.35 -0.53 5.20
C LEU A 29 -1.29 -1.72 4.94
N VAL A 30 -0.72 -2.89 4.66
CA VAL A 30 -1.45 -4.11 4.31
C VAL A 30 -1.08 -5.22 5.27
N ALA A 31 -2.07 -5.76 5.99
CA ALA A 31 -1.86 -6.94 6.82
C ALA A 31 -1.42 -8.12 5.95
N LYS A 32 -0.45 -8.89 6.43
CA LYS A 32 0.07 -10.08 5.73
C LYS A 32 -0.97 -11.19 5.62
N ASP A 33 -1.88 -11.28 6.58
CA ASP A 33 -2.96 -12.26 6.58
C ASP A 33 -4.24 -11.67 7.21
N ALA A 34 -5.38 -12.31 6.95
CA ALA A 34 -6.69 -11.82 7.36
C ALA A 34 -6.92 -11.82 8.88
N LYS A 35 -6.06 -12.51 9.64
CA LYS A 35 -5.94 -12.29 11.08
C LYS A 35 -4.73 -11.37 11.26
N ASP A 36 -4.88 -10.24 11.91
CA ASP A 36 -3.78 -9.26 12.06
C ASP A 36 -2.57 -9.75 12.91
N GLY A 37 -2.34 -11.06 13.04
CA GLY A 37 -1.29 -11.68 13.86
C GLY A 37 0.05 -11.93 13.16
N GLY A 38 0.15 -11.77 11.84
CA GLY A 38 1.34 -12.13 11.05
C GLY A 38 2.28 -10.99 10.66
N GLY A 39 1.95 -9.73 10.97
CA GLY A 39 2.69 -8.53 10.53
C GLY A 39 2.06 -7.84 9.31
N SER A 40 2.73 -6.81 8.80
CA SER A 40 2.22 -5.98 7.70
C SER A 40 3.30 -5.59 6.70
N PHE A 41 2.87 -5.31 5.47
CA PHE A 41 3.67 -4.69 4.42
C PHE A 41 3.25 -3.23 4.26
N GLU A 42 4.21 -2.32 4.12
CA GLU A 42 3.94 -0.92 3.76
C GLU A 42 4.29 -0.70 2.29
N VAL A 43 3.32 -0.23 1.50
CA VAL A 43 3.51 0.19 0.12
C VAL A 43 3.58 1.71 0.10
N VAL A 44 4.72 2.27 -0.32
CA VAL A 44 4.92 3.72 -0.45
C VAL A 44 5.15 4.06 -1.92
N VAL A 45 4.34 4.96 -2.48
CA VAL A 45 4.43 5.42 -3.85
C VAL A 45 4.78 6.90 -3.86
N TRP A 46 5.84 7.24 -4.60
CA TRP A 46 6.24 8.60 -4.89
C TRP A 46 6.00 8.90 -6.38
N ARG A 47 5.45 10.08 -6.67
CA ARG A 47 5.14 10.56 -8.02
C ARG A 47 5.92 11.84 -8.26
N GLN A 48 6.63 11.89 -9.38
CA GLN A 48 7.41 13.08 -9.79
C GLN A 48 6.60 14.02 -10.70
N ASP A 49 5.52 13.53 -11.27
CA ASP A 49 4.66 14.21 -12.24
C ASP A 49 3.43 14.88 -11.60
N ASP A 50 3.46 15.09 -10.29
CA ASP A 50 2.49 15.83 -9.46
C ASP A 50 1.01 15.42 -9.60
N VAL A 51 0.65 14.41 -10.39
CA VAL A 51 -0.75 13.93 -10.43
C VAL A 51 -1.03 13.16 -9.14
N PRO A 52 -2.12 13.52 -8.43
CA PRO A 52 -2.55 12.81 -7.25
C PRO A 52 -2.78 11.33 -7.53
N LEU A 53 -2.20 10.49 -6.69
CA LEU A 53 -2.55 9.07 -6.65
C LEU A 53 -3.78 8.93 -5.75
N ASP A 54 -4.93 8.55 -6.31
CA ASP A 54 -6.12 8.23 -5.52
C ASP A 54 -5.97 6.87 -4.81
N ASP A 55 -6.86 6.61 -3.85
CA ASP A 55 -6.80 5.41 -3.01
C ASP A 55 -6.99 4.12 -3.83
N THR A 56 -7.77 4.18 -4.91
CA THR A 56 -7.99 3.04 -5.81
C THR A 56 -6.74 2.74 -6.63
N ALA A 57 -6.04 3.78 -7.09
CA ALA A 57 -4.77 3.64 -7.78
C ALA A 57 -3.69 3.07 -6.86
N LEU A 58 -3.64 3.51 -5.60
CA LEU A 58 -2.74 2.95 -4.59
C LEU A 58 -3.02 1.47 -4.31
N LEU A 59 -4.30 1.07 -4.23
CA LEU A 59 -4.69 -0.32 -4.08
C LEU A 59 -4.27 -1.18 -5.30
N ARG A 60 -4.50 -0.70 -6.52
CA ARG A 60 -4.07 -1.41 -7.75
C ARG A 60 -2.56 -1.60 -7.82
N VAL A 61 -1.78 -0.65 -7.32
CA VAL A 61 -0.32 -0.81 -7.20
C VAL A 61 0.00 -1.93 -6.22
N ALA A 62 -0.63 -1.93 -5.04
CA ALA A 62 -0.42 -2.97 -4.04
C ALA A 62 -0.80 -4.37 -4.56
N GLU A 63 -1.93 -4.50 -5.26
CA GLU A 63 -2.38 -5.75 -5.88
C GLU A 63 -1.38 -6.33 -6.89
N LYS A 64 -0.62 -5.48 -7.57
CA LYS A 64 0.41 -5.90 -8.54
C LYS A 64 1.75 -6.19 -7.90
N VAL A 65 2.13 -5.41 -6.88
CA VAL A 65 3.47 -5.48 -6.28
C VAL A 65 3.54 -6.56 -5.21
N LEU A 66 2.57 -6.64 -4.31
CA LEU A 66 2.62 -7.56 -3.16
C LEU A 66 2.78 -9.03 -3.55
N PRO A 67 2.13 -9.55 -4.62
CA PRO A 67 2.34 -10.93 -5.06
C PRO A 67 3.78 -11.27 -5.43
N THR A 68 4.63 -10.27 -5.71
CA THR A 68 6.04 -10.47 -6.04
C THR A 68 6.96 -10.42 -4.82
N VAL A 69 6.45 -10.04 -3.66
CA VAL A 69 7.25 -9.86 -2.43
C VAL A 69 7.41 -11.21 -1.70
N PRO A 70 8.64 -11.65 -1.39
CA PRO A 70 8.85 -12.86 -0.60
C PRO A 70 8.13 -12.80 0.75
N GLY A 71 7.45 -13.89 1.10
CA GLY A 71 6.67 -13.97 2.33
C GLY A 71 5.28 -13.35 2.23
N TRP A 72 4.85 -12.89 1.05
CA TRP A 72 3.45 -12.66 0.73
C TRP A 72 2.71 -13.99 0.62
N SER A 73 1.62 -14.13 1.35
CA SER A 73 0.68 -15.25 1.25
C SER A 73 -0.63 -14.69 0.74
N VAL A 74 -1.16 -15.25 -0.35
CA VAL A 74 -2.54 -14.98 -0.77
C VAL A 74 -3.44 -15.43 0.38
N GLY A 75 -4.14 -14.48 0.98
CA GLY A 75 -5.17 -14.74 1.99
C GLY A 75 -6.37 -15.47 1.42
#